data_AF-A0A961DXW8-F1
#
_entry.id   AF-A0A961DXW8-F1
#
_cell.length_a   1.000
_cell.length_b   1.000
_cell.length_c   1.000
_cell.angle_alpha   90.00
_cell.angle_beta   90.00
_cell.angle_gamma   90.00
#
_symmetry.space_group_name_H-M   'P 1'
#
loop_
_entity.id
_entity.type
_entity.pdbx_description
1 polymer ?
#
loop_
_entity_poly.entity_id
_entity_poly.type
_entity_poly.pdbx_seq_one_letter_code
_entity_poly.pdbx_strand_id
1 'polypeptide(L)'
;MNGPKGGASAVVAALAISSLLAGCGTARDNASEDPDRPFPDYTATFLQGPPNQAYMEAAPLSKDGHRFWMLPATPQTTQWGVYDNTIAPVLRIDPGDTVAIETEPAGGGQVAPGINEGQIEKINGAVKNRGPHTVTGPIYVNGAEPGDLLAIHINRIQLPAYATNNTA
;
A
#
# COMPACT_ATOMS: atom_id res chain seq x y z
N MET A 1 -9.73 55.72 -32.09
CA MET A 1 -10.06 56.20 -30.74
C MET A 1 -9.26 55.37 -29.74
N ASN A 2 -8.29 56.04 -29.11
CA ASN A 2 -7.76 55.88 -27.76
C ASN A 2 -7.78 54.49 -27.11
N GLY A 3 -6.57 53.97 -26.85
CA GLY A 3 -6.30 53.22 -25.62
C GLY A 3 -6.42 54.11 -24.36
N PRO A 4 -6.13 53.60 -23.15
CA PRO A 4 -4.84 52.97 -22.89
C PRO A 4 -4.88 51.64 -22.12
N LYS A 5 -3.72 50.98 -22.20
CA LYS A 5 -3.22 49.89 -21.35
C LYS A 5 -2.73 50.43 -19.99
N GLY A 6 -2.59 49.54 -19.01
CA GLY A 6 -1.89 49.74 -17.73
C GLY A 6 -2.86 49.53 -16.57
N GLY A 7 -2.64 48.65 -15.61
CA GLY A 7 -1.39 48.16 -15.02
C GLY A 7 -1.48 48.44 -13.53
N ALA A 8 -1.58 47.39 -12.71
CA ALA A 8 -1.31 47.47 -11.28
C ALA A 8 -0.94 46.08 -10.77
N SER A 9 0.37 45.89 -10.60
CA SER A 9 0.94 44.90 -9.70
C SER A 9 0.75 45.41 -8.28
N ALA A 10 0.25 44.57 -7.37
CA ALA A 10 0.50 44.71 -5.94
C ALA A 10 0.32 43.34 -5.27
N VAL A 11 1.46 42.75 -4.93
CA VAL A 11 1.62 41.67 -3.98
C VAL A 11 1.02 42.11 -2.65
N VAL A 12 0.08 41.34 -2.10
CA VAL A 12 -0.12 41.25 -0.65
C VAL A 12 -0.10 39.78 -0.29
N ALA A 13 1.01 39.37 0.31
CA ALA A 13 1.14 38.12 1.01
C ALA A 13 0.13 38.11 2.17
N ALA A 14 -0.81 37.17 2.13
CA ALA A 14 -1.45 36.71 3.36
C ALA A 14 -0.69 35.46 3.81
N LEU A 15 0.34 35.67 4.64
CA LEU A 15 0.80 34.62 5.54
C LEU A 15 -0.39 34.29 6.44
N ALA A 16 -1.11 33.21 6.13
CA ALA A 16 -1.95 32.58 7.13
C ALA A 16 -0.99 31.82 8.07
N ILE A 17 -0.58 32.49 9.14
CA ILE A 17 -0.12 31.82 10.35
C ILE A 17 -1.35 31.09 10.87
N SER A 18 -1.57 29.87 10.40
CA SER A 18 -2.49 28.96 11.06
C SER A 18 -1.80 28.54 12.34
N SER A 19 -2.25 29.13 13.43
CA SER A 19 -1.95 28.73 14.78
C SER A 19 -2.06 27.21 14.89
N LEU A 20 -0.98 26.58 15.32
CA LEU A 20 -1.00 25.28 15.98
C LEU A 20 -1.96 25.39 17.17
N LEU A 21 -3.24 25.15 16.93
CA LEU A 21 -4.14 24.62 17.95
C LEU A 21 -4.10 23.12 17.77
N ALA A 22 -3.57 22.47 18.79
CA ALA A 22 -3.61 21.05 19.00
C ALA A 22 -5.08 20.57 18.96
N GLY A 23 -5.57 20.26 17.77
CA GLY A 23 -6.53 19.20 17.59
C GLY A 23 -5.71 17.92 17.58
N CYS A 24 -5.63 17.25 18.73
CA CYS A 24 -5.30 15.84 18.74
C CYS A 24 -6.39 15.18 17.89
N GLY A 25 -6.08 14.95 16.61
CA GLY A 25 -7.05 14.51 15.62
C GLY A 25 -7.72 13.26 16.14
N THR A 26 -9.03 13.32 16.34
CA THR A 26 -9.86 12.15 16.56
C THR A 26 -9.88 11.37 15.26
N ALA A 27 -8.84 10.57 15.02
CA ALA A 27 -8.92 9.42 14.14
C ALA A 27 -9.76 8.35 14.87
N ARG A 28 -11.08 8.58 14.96
CA ARG A 28 -12.04 7.61 15.53
C ARG A 28 -13.10 7.19 14.54
N ASP A 29 -12.95 7.57 13.28
CA ASP A 29 -14.06 7.47 12.33
C ASP A 29 -14.27 6.02 11.85
N ASN A 30 -13.33 5.12 12.14
CA ASN A 30 -13.41 3.70 11.81
C ASN A 30 -13.27 2.76 13.03
N ALA A 31 -13.29 3.27 14.26
CA ALA A 31 -13.18 2.39 15.42
C ALA A 31 -14.46 1.54 15.57
N SER A 32 -14.33 0.22 15.65
CA SER A 32 -15.50 -0.64 15.88
C SER A 32 -16.10 -0.35 17.26
N GLU A 33 -17.43 -0.47 17.36
CA GLU A 33 -18.18 -0.29 18.62
C GLU A 33 -17.83 -1.36 19.68
N ASP A 34 -17.19 -2.47 19.25
CA ASP A 34 -16.66 -3.50 20.13
C ASP A 34 -15.30 -3.05 20.72
N PRO A 35 -15.20 -2.78 22.03
CA PRO A 35 -13.95 -2.35 22.67
C PRO A 35 -12.85 -3.42 22.63
N ASP A 36 -13.20 -4.71 22.46
CA ASP A 36 -12.24 -5.82 22.32
C ASP A 36 -11.79 -6.01 20.86
N ARG A 37 -12.47 -5.35 19.91
CA ARG A 37 -12.11 -5.28 18.49
C ARG A 37 -12.19 -3.84 18.04
N PRO A 38 -11.27 -2.95 18.46
CA PRO A 38 -11.36 -1.53 18.18
C PRO A 38 -11.20 -1.19 16.68
N PHE A 39 -10.96 -2.19 15.83
CA PHE A 39 -10.79 -2.08 14.41
C PHE A 39 -11.83 -2.94 13.67
N PRO A 40 -12.29 -2.52 12.48
CA PRO A 40 -13.11 -3.35 11.62
C PRO A 40 -12.45 -4.71 11.38
N ASP A 41 -13.26 -5.74 11.15
CA ASP A 41 -12.71 -7.04 10.78
C ASP A 41 -12.10 -6.97 9.37
N TYR A 42 -10.81 -6.66 9.33
CA TYR A 42 -10.00 -6.65 8.11
C TYR A 42 -9.62 -8.07 7.63
N THR A 43 -10.12 -9.13 8.26
CA THR A 43 -9.84 -10.50 7.82
C THR A 43 -10.50 -10.74 6.46
N ALA A 44 -9.66 -10.85 5.45
CA ALA A 44 -10.06 -10.97 4.07
C ALA A 44 -9.67 -12.36 3.54
N THR A 45 -10.59 -13.05 2.86
CA THR A 45 -10.28 -14.32 2.17
C THR A 45 -9.80 -14.03 0.75
N PHE A 46 -8.49 -14.03 0.54
CA PHE A 46 -7.88 -13.73 -0.76
C PHE A 46 -8.39 -14.67 -1.87
N LEU A 47 -9.10 -14.11 -2.86
CA LEU A 47 -9.53 -14.86 -4.03
C LEU A 47 -8.33 -15.14 -4.94
N GLN A 48 -8.08 -16.41 -5.22
CA GLN A 48 -7.00 -16.86 -6.09
C GLN A 48 -7.44 -16.75 -7.56
N GLY A 49 -6.63 -16.09 -8.40
CA GLY A 49 -6.93 -15.88 -9.82
C GLY A 49 -6.04 -14.81 -10.46
N PRO A 50 -6.13 -14.61 -11.79
CA PRO A 50 -5.42 -13.52 -12.45
C PRO A 50 -5.91 -12.17 -11.93
N PRO A 51 -5.04 -11.14 -11.91
CA PRO A 51 -5.40 -9.86 -11.33
C PRO A 51 -6.57 -9.22 -12.09
N ASN A 52 -7.68 -9.02 -11.40
CA ASN A 52 -8.88 -8.38 -11.93
C ASN A 52 -9.47 -7.48 -10.85
N GLN A 53 -9.60 -6.19 -11.17
CA GLN A 53 -10.11 -5.18 -10.26
C GLN A 53 -11.47 -5.57 -9.66
N ALA A 54 -12.39 -6.13 -10.45
CA ALA A 54 -13.71 -6.53 -9.98
C ALA A 54 -13.67 -7.74 -9.01
N TYR A 55 -12.66 -8.59 -9.11
CA TYR A 55 -12.47 -9.72 -8.18
C TYR A 55 -11.68 -9.33 -6.93
N MET A 56 -10.96 -8.20 -6.98
CA MET A 56 -10.21 -7.67 -5.84
C MET A 56 -11.02 -6.70 -4.99
N GLU A 57 -12.17 -6.23 -5.46
CA GLU A 57 -13.07 -5.43 -4.62
C GLU A 57 -13.73 -6.32 -3.57
N ALA A 58 -13.62 -5.90 -2.31
CA ALA A 58 -14.21 -6.57 -1.17
C ALA A 58 -15.47 -5.85 -0.70
N ALA A 59 -16.21 -6.48 0.21
CA ALA A 59 -17.29 -5.82 0.91
C ALA A 59 -16.77 -4.56 1.63
N PRO A 60 -17.47 -3.41 1.55
CA PRO A 60 -17.04 -2.19 2.21
C PRO A 60 -16.89 -2.38 3.72
N LEU A 61 -15.83 -1.83 4.30
CA LEU A 61 -15.58 -1.86 5.75
C LEU A 61 -16.11 -0.63 6.50
N SER A 62 -16.36 0.46 5.78
CA SER A 62 -16.91 1.71 6.32
C SER A 62 -18.10 2.18 5.48
N LYS A 63 -18.94 3.03 6.09
CA LYS A 63 -20.04 3.74 5.43
C LYS A 63 -19.57 4.99 4.68
N ASP A 64 -18.31 5.36 4.79
CA ASP A 64 -17.76 6.62 4.26
C ASP A 64 -17.61 6.62 2.72
N GLY A 65 -18.04 5.55 2.05
CA GLY A 65 -18.00 5.44 0.59
C GLY A 65 -16.64 5.07 0.02
N HIS A 66 -15.58 5.02 0.84
CA HIS A 66 -14.28 4.48 0.46
C HIS A 66 -14.34 2.97 0.24
N ARG A 67 -13.61 2.50 -0.78
CA ARG A 67 -13.64 1.09 -1.18
C ARG A 67 -12.63 0.30 -0.36
N PHE A 68 -12.94 -0.97 -0.20
CA PHE A 68 -12.03 -1.94 0.39
C PHE A 68 -11.57 -2.93 -0.68
N TRP A 69 -10.26 -3.10 -0.79
CA TRP A 69 -9.62 -3.92 -1.81
C TRP A 69 -8.82 -5.06 -1.18
N MET A 70 -8.67 -6.13 -1.93
CA MET A 70 -7.91 -7.32 -1.56
C MET A 70 -6.89 -7.63 -2.66
N LEU A 71 -5.61 -7.50 -2.33
CA LEU A 71 -4.52 -7.78 -3.23
C LEU A 71 -3.79 -9.07 -2.79
N PRO A 72 -4.08 -10.23 -3.43
CA PRO A 72 -3.40 -11.48 -3.11
C PRO A 72 -1.92 -11.46 -3.54
N ALA A 73 -1.09 -12.28 -2.91
CA ALA A 73 0.29 -12.51 -3.31
C ALA A 73 0.33 -13.71 -4.27
N THR A 74 0.47 -13.42 -5.57
CA THR A 74 0.52 -14.42 -6.64
C THR A 74 1.68 -14.08 -7.58
N PRO A 75 2.15 -15.02 -8.42
CA PRO A 75 3.18 -14.71 -9.43
C PRO A 75 2.82 -13.56 -10.38
N GLN A 76 1.54 -13.23 -10.53
CA GLN A 76 1.03 -12.14 -11.37
C GLN A 76 0.92 -10.80 -10.62
N THR A 77 0.96 -10.83 -9.30
CA THR A 77 0.81 -9.65 -8.43
C THR A 77 2.06 -9.35 -7.61
N THR A 78 3.12 -10.16 -7.75
CA THR A 78 4.39 -9.97 -7.05
C THR A 78 5.58 -9.79 -8.00
N GLN A 79 6.57 -9.07 -7.50
CA GLN A 79 7.89 -8.93 -8.12
C GLN A 79 8.93 -9.48 -7.14
N TRP A 80 9.78 -10.40 -7.60
CA TRP A 80 10.86 -10.91 -6.75
C TRP A 80 12.18 -10.23 -7.10
N GLY A 81 12.73 -9.54 -6.10
CA GLY A 81 14.10 -9.07 -6.06
C GLY A 81 14.40 -7.85 -6.91
N VAL A 82 13.35 -7.23 -7.45
CA VAL A 82 13.41 -5.98 -8.20
C VAL A 82 12.25 -5.10 -7.79
N TYR A 83 12.44 -3.79 -7.95
CA TYR A 83 11.36 -2.83 -8.00
C TYR A 83 11.38 -2.21 -9.40
N ASP A 84 10.43 -2.61 -10.25
CA ASP A 84 10.30 -2.11 -11.61
C ASP A 84 8.97 -1.35 -11.75
N ASN A 85 9.07 -0.02 -11.89
CA ASN A 85 7.92 0.86 -12.04
C ASN A 85 7.40 0.95 -13.48
N THR A 86 8.00 0.22 -14.44
CA THR A 86 7.50 0.08 -15.80
C THR A 86 6.44 -1.01 -15.93
N ILE A 87 6.34 -1.88 -14.91
CA ILE A 87 5.31 -2.93 -14.83
C ILE A 87 3.93 -2.27 -14.65
N ALA A 88 2.96 -2.75 -15.44
CA ALA A 88 1.59 -2.28 -15.34
C ALA A 88 1.04 -2.51 -13.92
N PRO A 89 0.26 -1.56 -13.37
CA PRO A 89 -0.29 -1.72 -12.03
C PRO A 89 -1.26 -2.90 -11.98
N VAL A 90 -1.15 -3.68 -10.90
CA VAL A 90 -1.99 -4.86 -10.66
C VAL A 90 -3.27 -4.51 -9.91
N LEU A 91 -3.32 -3.30 -9.33
CA LEU A 91 -4.47 -2.72 -8.66
C LEU A 91 -4.46 -1.19 -8.87
N ARG A 92 -5.63 -0.60 -9.12
CA ARG A 92 -5.84 0.86 -9.12
C ARG A 92 -6.79 1.24 -7.98
N ILE A 93 -6.47 2.27 -7.22
CA ILE A 93 -7.28 2.72 -6.08
C ILE A 93 -7.47 4.24 -6.11
N ASP A 94 -8.51 4.71 -5.42
CA ASP A 94 -8.73 6.13 -5.16
C ASP A 94 -8.12 6.54 -3.80
N PRO A 95 -7.71 7.81 -3.62
CA PRO A 95 -7.30 8.31 -2.32
C PRO A 95 -8.37 8.06 -1.24
N GLY A 96 -7.94 7.51 -0.09
CA GLY A 96 -8.82 7.15 1.02
C GLY A 96 -9.31 5.69 1.02
N ASP A 97 -9.14 4.97 -0.09
CA ASP A 97 -9.42 3.53 -0.12
C ASP A 97 -8.51 2.74 0.84
N THR A 98 -9.01 1.59 1.30
CA THR A 98 -8.23 0.64 2.11
C THR A 98 -7.89 -0.59 1.30
N VAL A 99 -6.66 -1.10 1.43
CA VAL A 99 -6.22 -2.33 0.75
C VAL A 99 -5.71 -3.33 1.79
N ALA A 100 -6.30 -4.52 1.82
CA ALA A 100 -5.70 -5.69 2.44
C ALA A 100 -4.71 -6.31 1.46
N ILE A 101 -3.43 -6.28 1.80
CA ILE A 101 -2.33 -6.76 0.95
C ILE A 101 -1.79 -8.05 1.56
N GLU A 102 -1.86 -9.14 0.79
CA GLU A 102 -1.09 -10.35 1.12
C GLU A 102 0.36 -10.13 0.67
N THR A 103 1.30 -10.51 1.54
CA THR A 103 2.73 -10.43 1.28
C THR A 103 3.34 -11.82 1.29
N GLU A 104 4.33 -12.02 0.42
CA GLU A 104 5.08 -13.28 0.37
C GLU A 104 6.41 -13.13 1.12
N PRO A 105 6.83 -14.14 1.91
CA PRO A 105 8.14 -14.12 2.55
C PRO A 105 9.28 -13.95 1.54
N ALA A 106 10.40 -13.40 2.02
CA ALA A 106 11.62 -13.31 1.22
C ALA A 106 12.04 -14.67 0.64
N GLY A 107 12.70 -14.66 -0.51
CA GLY A 107 13.01 -15.86 -1.28
C GLY A 107 11.81 -16.45 -2.03
N GLY A 108 10.75 -15.66 -2.24
CA GLY A 108 9.53 -16.12 -2.90
C GLY A 108 8.83 -17.25 -2.13
N GLY A 109 8.77 -17.13 -0.79
CA GLY A 109 8.16 -18.14 0.08
C GLY A 109 8.94 -19.45 0.21
N GLN A 110 10.07 -19.62 -0.49
CA GLN A 110 10.85 -20.86 -0.46
C GLN A 110 11.66 -21.02 0.82
N VAL A 111 11.94 -19.92 1.52
CA VAL A 111 12.58 -19.96 2.85
C VAL A 111 11.52 -20.33 3.89
N ALA A 112 11.47 -21.61 4.26
CA ALA A 112 10.44 -22.19 5.11
C ALA A 112 11.02 -23.21 6.10
N PRO A 113 10.30 -23.56 7.19
CA PRO A 113 10.75 -24.56 8.15
C PRO A 113 11.19 -25.87 7.47
N GLY A 114 12.37 -26.37 7.84
CA GLY A 114 12.91 -27.64 7.35
C GLY A 114 13.98 -27.53 6.26
N ILE A 115 14.30 -26.34 5.76
CA ILE A 115 15.48 -26.12 4.90
C ILE A 115 16.71 -25.71 5.72
N ASN A 116 17.91 -25.96 5.18
CA ASN A 116 19.19 -25.56 5.78
C ASN A 116 19.80 -24.32 5.09
N GLU A 117 20.79 -23.70 5.73
CA GLU A 117 21.46 -22.48 5.23
C GLU A 117 22.02 -22.64 3.81
N GLY A 118 22.63 -23.79 3.48
CA GLY A 118 23.14 -24.04 2.13
C GLY A 118 22.05 -24.13 1.04
N GLN A 119 20.79 -24.37 1.41
CA GLN A 119 19.65 -24.24 0.50
C GLN A 119 19.18 -22.78 0.40
N ILE A 120 19.24 -22.03 1.49
CA ILE A 120 18.91 -20.59 1.52
C ILE A 120 19.87 -19.79 0.65
N GLU A 121 21.18 -20.03 0.76
CA GLU A 121 22.20 -19.41 -0.10
C GLU A 121 21.91 -19.62 -1.59
N LYS A 122 21.44 -20.82 -1.96
CA LYS A 122 21.06 -21.14 -3.35
C LYS A 122 19.81 -20.40 -3.78
N ILE A 123 18.81 -20.26 -2.90
CA ILE A 123 17.58 -19.49 -3.17
C ILE A 123 17.94 -18.02 -3.37
N ASN A 124 18.72 -17.44 -2.45
CA ASN A 124 19.16 -16.05 -2.51
C ASN A 124 20.02 -15.77 -3.74
N GLY A 125 20.86 -16.73 -4.16
CA GLY A 125 21.72 -16.62 -5.33
C GLY A 125 21.09 -17.07 -6.66
N ALA A 126 19.83 -17.54 -6.67
CA ALA A 126 19.21 -18.18 -7.83
C ALA A 126 19.10 -17.23 -9.04
N VAL A 127 18.96 -15.93 -8.80
CA VAL A 127 18.87 -14.93 -9.87
C VAL A 127 19.89 -13.81 -9.62
N LYS A 128 20.81 -13.64 -10.57
CA LYS A 128 21.84 -12.61 -10.50
C LYS A 128 21.23 -11.20 -10.48
N ASN A 129 21.80 -10.31 -9.68
CA ASN A 129 21.41 -8.90 -9.54
C ASN A 129 19.97 -8.69 -9.03
N ARG A 130 19.42 -9.65 -8.29
CA ARG A 130 18.12 -9.52 -7.63
C ARG A 130 18.30 -9.57 -6.12
N GLY A 131 17.53 -8.75 -5.42
CA GLY A 131 17.42 -8.79 -3.96
C GLY A 131 16.57 -9.97 -3.47
N PRO A 132 16.53 -10.24 -2.16
CA PRO A 132 15.82 -11.38 -1.60
C PRO A 132 14.30 -11.15 -1.47
N HIS A 133 13.84 -9.90 -1.53
CA HIS A 133 12.45 -9.55 -1.19
C HIS A 133 11.47 -9.79 -2.34
N THR A 134 10.31 -10.35 -1.99
CA THR A 134 9.14 -10.31 -2.84
C THR A 134 8.30 -9.09 -2.51
N VAL A 135 7.85 -8.35 -3.52
CA VAL A 135 7.06 -7.13 -3.39
C VAL A 135 5.72 -7.31 -4.09
N THR A 136 4.62 -7.25 -3.35
CA THR A 136 3.26 -7.29 -3.91
C THR A 136 2.89 -5.91 -4.49
N GLY A 137 2.46 -5.86 -5.75
CA GLY A 137 2.18 -4.63 -6.48
C GLY A 137 2.66 -4.66 -7.94
N PRO A 138 2.72 -3.50 -8.62
CA PRO A 138 2.52 -2.15 -8.08
C PRO A 138 1.04 -1.76 -7.97
N ILE A 139 0.71 -0.96 -6.95
CA ILE A 139 -0.61 -0.34 -6.77
C ILE A 139 -0.54 1.09 -7.32
N TYR A 140 -1.47 1.46 -8.18
CA TYR A 140 -1.58 2.81 -8.72
C TYR A 140 -2.64 3.60 -7.96
N VAL A 141 -2.29 4.81 -7.52
CA VAL A 141 -3.21 5.74 -6.85
C VAL A 141 -3.68 6.78 -7.85
N ASN A 142 -4.98 6.89 -8.04
CA ASN A 142 -5.57 7.83 -9.00
C ASN A 142 -5.26 9.29 -8.59
N GLY A 143 -4.80 10.08 -9.56
CA GLY A 143 -4.48 11.49 -9.37
C GLY A 143 -3.12 11.79 -8.74
N ALA A 144 -2.34 10.77 -8.34
CA ALA A 144 -1.00 10.99 -7.80
C ALA A 144 0.00 11.40 -8.92
N GLU A 145 0.77 12.46 -8.67
CA GLU A 145 1.75 13.04 -9.60
C GLU A 145 3.16 13.11 -8.98
N PRO A 146 4.24 13.17 -9.80
CA PRO A 146 5.60 13.37 -9.28
C PRO A 146 5.72 14.65 -8.45
N GLY A 147 6.11 14.50 -7.19
CA GLY A 147 6.18 15.59 -6.22
C GLY A 147 5.14 15.51 -5.11
N ASP A 148 4.10 14.69 -5.30
CA ASP A 148 3.11 14.41 -4.27
C ASP A 148 3.65 13.52 -3.15
N LEU A 149 2.96 13.55 -2.00
CA LEU A 149 3.21 12.68 -0.87
C LEU A 149 2.10 11.62 -0.77
N LEU A 150 2.51 10.36 -0.70
CA LEU A 150 1.60 9.27 -0.34
C LEU A 150 1.60 9.09 1.18
N ALA A 151 0.46 9.30 1.81
CA ALA A 151 0.22 8.94 3.20
C ALA A 151 -0.30 7.49 3.25
N ILE A 152 0.45 6.60 3.90
CA ILE A 152 0.07 5.20 4.09
C ILE A 152 -0.16 4.95 5.58
N HIS A 153 -1.40 4.59 5.95
CA HIS A 153 -1.75 4.19 7.30
C HIS A 153 -1.81 2.65 7.37
N ILE A 154 -0.97 2.04 8.20
CA ILE A 154 -1.01 0.59 8.43
C ILE A 154 -1.99 0.31 9.58
N ASN A 155 -3.21 -0.11 9.24
CA ASN A 155 -4.27 -0.37 10.23
C ASN A 155 -3.99 -1.65 11.04
N ARG A 156 -3.57 -2.72 10.37
CA ARG A 156 -3.39 -4.04 10.98
C ARG A 156 -2.36 -4.87 10.22
N ILE A 157 -1.66 -5.74 10.96
CA ILE A 157 -0.83 -6.81 10.41
C ILE A 157 -1.36 -8.14 10.96
N GLN A 158 -1.62 -9.11 10.08
CA GLN A 158 -1.94 -10.48 10.46
C GLN A 158 -0.74 -11.36 10.13
N LEU A 159 -0.23 -12.07 11.14
CA LEU A 159 0.95 -12.92 10.97
C LEU A 159 0.55 -14.29 10.40
N PRO A 160 1.39 -14.89 9.53
CA PRO A 160 1.26 -16.28 9.16
C PRO A 160 1.63 -17.21 10.34
N ALA A 161 1.47 -18.52 10.15
CA ALA A 161 1.71 -19.52 11.19
C ALA A 161 3.18 -19.64 11.65
N TYR A 162 4.13 -19.07 10.90
CA TYR A 162 5.56 -19.10 11.21
C TYR A 162 6.29 -17.89 10.64
N ALA A 163 7.52 -17.66 11.12
CA ALA A 163 8.47 -16.71 10.55
C ALA A 163 9.84 -17.38 10.41
N THR A 164 10.70 -16.83 9.56
CA THR A 164 12.06 -17.34 9.33
C THR A 164 13.11 -16.28 9.67
N ASN A 165 14.21 -16.72 10.26
CA ASN A 165 15.43 -15.94 10.44
C ASN A 165 16.59 -16.77 9.89
N ASN A 166 17.48 -16.17 9.12
CA ASN A 166 18.62 -16.84 8.49
C ASN A 166 19.85 -15.94 8.53
N THR A 167 21.01 -16.54 8.31
CA THR A 167 22.30 -15.83 8.29
C THR A 167 22.93 -15.74 6.90
N ALA A 168 22.32 -16.43 5.93
CA ALA A 168 22.73 -16.52 4.53
C ALA A 168 22.38 -15.30 3.66
#